data_AF-A0A6G7ZGV0-F1
#
_entry.id   AF-A0A6G7ZGV0-F1
#
_cell.length_a   1.000
_cell.length_b   1.000
_cell.length_c   1.000
_cell.angle_alpha   90.00
_cell.angle_beta   90.00
_cell.angle_gamma   90.00
#
_symmetry.space_group_name_H-M   'P 1'
#
loop_
_entity.id
_entity.type
_entity.pdbx_description
1 polymer ?
#
loop_
_entity_poly.entity_id
_entity_poly.type
_entity_poly.pdbx_seq_one_letter_code
_entity_poly.pdbx_strand_id
1 'polypeptide(L)'
;MTTRTRQTTHQPATDTSLRARAEEAYDGARERAVEAYDQARAAARSAGRSASGQVSEAPFIALGGGLALGALIAALLPTTRRERELLGPVTDRIRDTASAAAGAAREAGTARLGELGITRERGNDVFKQVVDGAADALRASAKAAASTVRGE
;
A
#
# COMPACT_ATOMS: atom_id res chain seq x y z
N MET A 1 -6.13 52.22 55.31
CA MET A 1 -5.19 51.22 54.75
C MET A 1 -6.04 50.03 54.32
N THR A 2 -6.47 50.02 53.06
CA THR A 2 -7.52 49.12 52.56
C THR A 2 -6.95 48.35 51.37
N THR A 3 -6.48 47.13 51.61
CA THR A 3 -5.94 46.24 50.58
C THR A 3 -7.08 45.44 49.96
N ARG A 4 -7.47 45.83 48.74
CA ARG A 4 -8.37 45.06 47.86
C ARG A 4 -7.53 44.04 47.10
N THR A 5 -7.49 42.81 47.58
CA THR A 5 -6.83 41.69 46.89
C THR A 5 -7.57 41.39 45.58
N ARG A 6 -6.90 41.58 44.44
CA ARG A 6 -7.36 41.12 43.13
C ARG A 6 -7.36 39.59 43.11
N GLN A 7 -8.54 39.01 42.92
CA GLN A 7 -8.73 37.61 42.58
C GLN A 7 -8.37 37.43 41.10
N THR A 8 -7.25 36.79 40.81
CA THR A 8 -6.92 36.31 39.46
C THR A 8 -7.56 34.95 39.24
N THR A 9 -8.62 34.92 38.45
CA THR A 9 -9.25 33.71 37.92
C THR A 9 -8.32 33.10 36.86
N HIS A 10 -7.72 31.94 37.13
CA HIS A 10 -7.03 31.16 36.10
C HIS A 10 -8.05 30.40 35.25
N GLN A 11 -7.87 30.48 33.94
CA GLN A 11 -8.85 30.23 32.89
C GLN A 11 -8.64 28.81 32.30
N PRO A 12 -9.65 27.91 32.30
CA PRO A 12 -9.51 26.53 31.79
C PRO A 12 -9.70 26.41 30.27
N ALA A 13 -9.39 27.44 29.48
CA ALA A 13 -9.81 27.54 28.07
C ALA A 13 -8.97 26.70 27.08
N THR A 14 -7.85 26.13 27.50
CA THR A 14 -6.90 25.48 26.58
C THR A 14 -7.19 23.99 26.33
N ASP A 15 -7.58 23.22 27.34
CA ASP A 15 -7.78 21.76 27.19
C ASP A 15 -9.04 21.39 26.40
N THR A 16 -10.13 22.14 26.59
CA THR A 16 -11.38 21.94 25.84
C THR A 16 -11.20 22.24 24.35
N SER A 17 -10.40 23.26 24.03
CA SER A 17 -10.15 23.65 22.64
C SER A 17 -9.28 22.64 21.87
N LEU A 18 -8.32 22.00 22.54
CA LEU A 18 -7.45 20.98 21.94
C LEU A 18 -8.19 19.67 21.67
N ARG A 19 -9.08 19.24 22.59
CA ARG A 19 -9.94 18.08 22.35
C ARG A 19 -10.92 18.31 21.20
N ALA A 20 -11.58 19.46 21.15
CA ALA A 20 -12.50 19.78 20.06
C ALA A 20 -11.80 19.78 18.70
N ARG A 21 -10.59 20.36 18.61
CA ARG A 21 -9.76 20.35 17.38
C ARG A 21 -9.32 18.93 17.00
N ALA A 22 -8.99 18.09 17.98
CA ALA A 22 -8.61 16.71 17.75
C ALA A 22 -9.79 15.84 17.30
N GLU A 23 -10.98 16.06 17.87
CA GLU A 23 -12.22 15.39 17.47
C GLU A 23 -12.63 15.78 16.05
N GLU A 24 -12.59 17.06 15.70
CA GLU A 24 -12.91 17.54 14.35
C GLU A 24 -11.92 17.01 13.29
N ALA A 25 -10.62 16.97 13.62
CA ALA A 25 -9.61 16.37 12.75
C ALA A 25 -9.80 14.84 12.60
N TYR A 26 -10.21 14.16 13.67
CA TYR A 26 -10.45 12.73 13.68
C TYR A 26 -11.71 12.37 12.90
N ASP A 27 -12.81 13.11 13.08
CA ASP A 27 -14.06 12.92 12.35
C ASP A 27 -13.85 13.15 10.86
N GLY A 28 -13.16 14.23 10.48
CA GLY A 28 -12.80 14.48 9.08
C GLY A 28 -11.84 13.43 8.48
N ALA A 29 -10.95 12.84 9.28
CA ALA A 29 -10.09 11.74 8.81
C ALA A 29 -10.88 10.44 8.65
N ARG A 30 -11.78 10.16 9.59
CA ARG A 30 -12.65 8.98 9.58
C ARG A 30 -13.62 9.01 8.41
N GLU A 31 -14.22 10.16 8.13
CA GLU A 31 -15.16 10.32 7.03
C GLU A 31 -14.47 10.08 5.68
N ARG A 32 -13.28 10.67 5.47
CA ARG A 32 -12.45 10.39 4.28
C ARG A 32 -12.02 8.93 4.18
N ALA A 33 -11.71 8.30 5.30
CA ALA A 33 -11.33 6.89 5.32
C ALA A 33 -12.52 5.98 4.94
N VAL A 34 -13.73 6.30 5.43
CA VAL A 34 -14.96 5.58 5.07
C VAL A 34 -15.28 5.77 3.60
N GLU A 35 -15.18 7.00 3.09
CA GLU A 35 -15.43 7.30 1.69
C GLU A 35 -14.43 6.57 0.77
N ALA A 36 -13.13 6.64 1.10
CA ALA A 36 -12.09 5.91 0.37
C ALA A 36 -12.32 4.40 0.41
N TYR A 37 -12.77 3.87 1.56
CA TYR A 37 -13.11 2.46 1.71
C TYR A 37 -14.31 2.06 0.84
N ASP A 38 -15.38 2.85 0.82
CA ASP A 38 -16.57 2.57 0.02
C ASP A 38 -16.28 2.64 -1.48
N GLN A 39 -15.47 3.62 -1.91
CA GLN A 39 -14.98 3.70 -3.29
C GLN A 39 -14.13 2.48 -3.66
N ALA A 40 -13.17 2.10 -2.80
CA ALA A 40 -12.35 0.91 -3.01
C ALA A 40 -13.20 -0.37 -3.07
N ARG A 41 -14.22 -0.47 -2.22
CA ARG A 41 -15.15 -1.60 -2.17
C ARG A 41 -16.01 -1.67 -3.44
N ALA A 42 -16.49 -0.53 -3.94
CA ALA A 42 -17.23 -0.47 -5.19
C ALA A 42 -16.37 -0.91 -6.39
N ALA A 43 -15.14 -0.40 -6.46
CA ALA A 43 -14.17 -0.78 -7.48
C ALA A 43 -13.77 -2.27 -7.40
N ALA A 44 -13.57 -2.80 -6.21
CA ALA A 44 -13.28 -4.22 -6.00
C ALA A 44 -14.47 -5.11 -6.42
N ARG A 45 -15.71 -4.68 -6.16
CA ARG A 45 -16.92 -5.42 -6.60
C ARG A 45 -17.08 -5.40 -8.12
N SER A 46 -16.80 -4.28 -8.80
CA SER A 46 -16.83 -4.23 -10.26
C SER A 46 -15.71 -5.07 -10.87
N ALA A 47 -14.50 -4.97 -10.33
CA ALA A 47 -13.37 -5.80 -10.75
C ALA A 47 -13.65 -7.28 -10.53
N GLY A 48 -14.21 -7.67 -9.39
CA GLY A 48 -14.55 -9.05 -9.06
C GLY A 48 -15.57 -9.68 -10.03
N ARG A 49 -16.59 -8.91 -10.45
CA ARG A 49 -17.56 -9.37 -11.46
C ARG A 49 -16.94 -9.56 -12.85
N SER A 50 -15.98 -8.71 -13.23
CA SER A 50 -15.24 -8.85 -14.48
C SER A 50 -14.14 -9.92 -14.39
N ALA A 51 -13.64 -10.18 -13.20
CA ALA A 51 -12.60 -11.15 -12.90
C ALA A 51 -13.15 -12.57 -12.84
N SER A 52 -14.40 -12.79 -12.42
CA SER A 52 -14.99 -14.15 -12.38
C SER A 52 -15.04 -14.83 -13.76
N GLY A 53 -14.99 -14.07 -14.86
CA GLY A 53 -14.84 -14.62 -16.21
C GLY A 53 -13.38 -14.81 -16.67
N GLN A 54 -12.45 -13.98 -16.19
CA GLN A 54 -11.06 -13.90 -16.69
C GLN A 54 -10.02 -14.60 -15.78
N VAL A 55 -10.31 -14.79 -14.49
CA VAL A 55 -9.39 -15.45 -13.54
C VAL A 55 -9.19 -16.92 -13.89
N SER A 56 -10.18 -17.56 -14.51
CA SER A 56 -10.06 -18.90 -15.08
C SER A 56 -9.05 -19.00 -16.22
N GLU A 57 -8.78 -17.89 -16.91
CA GLU A 57 -7.96 -17.83 -18.12
C GLU A 57 -6.47 -17.62 -17.80
N ALA A 58 -6.16 -16.93 -16.70
CA ALA A 58 -4.78 -16.64 -16.30
C ALA A 58 -4.60 -16.58 -14.77
N PRO A 59 -4.57 -17.73 -14.07
CA PRO A 59 -4.45 -17.77 -12.61
C PRO A 59 -3.17 -17.12 -12.07
N PHE A 60 -2.09 -17.11 -12.86
CA PHE A 60 -0.83 -16.47 -12.50
C PHE A 60 -0.92 -14.93 -12.48
N ILE A 61 -1.79 -14.33 -13.29
CA ILE A 61 -2.03 -12.87 -13.28
C ILE A 61 -2.63 -12.46 -11.94
N ALA A 62 -3.61 -13.23 -11.44
CA ALA A 62 -4.23 -12.97 -10.14
C ALA A 62 -3.23 -13.12 -9.00
N LEU A 63 -2.38 -14.15 -9.04
CA LEU A 63 -1.32 -14.37 -8.05
C LEU A 63 -0.29 -13.22 -8.06
N GLY A 64 0.23 -12.87 -9.25
CA GLY A 64 1.21 -11.80 -9.40
C GLY A 64 0.65 -10.43 -9.02
N GLY A 65 -0.58 -10.13 -9.45
CA GLY A 65 -1.28 -8.89 -9.12
C GLY A 65 -1.59 -8.77 -7.62
N GLY A 66 -2.02 -9.86 -6.99
CA GLY A 66 -2.27 -9.90 -5.54
C GLY A 66 -1.00 -9.69 -4.72
N LEU A 67 0.11 -10.30 -5.12
CA LEU A 67 1.39 -10.14 -4.45
C LEU A 67 1.94 -8.73 -4.62
N ALA A 68 1.88 -8.17 -5.83
CA ALA A 68 2.32 -6.80 -6.09
C ALA A 68 1.50 -5.77 -5.29
N LEU A 69 0.16 -5.90 -5.29
CA LEU A 69 -0.71 -5.04 -4.51
C LEU A 69 -0.45 -5.18 -3.01
N GLY A 70 -0.30 -6.40 -2.51
CA GLY A 70 0.02 -6.67 -1.11
C GLY A 70 1.35 -6.04 -0.69
N ALA A 71 2.38 -6.12 -1.55
CA ALA A 71 3.67 -5.49 -1.30
C ALA A 71 3.58 -3.95 -1.28
N LEU A 72 2.79 -3.34 -2.16
CA LEU A 72 2.55 -1.90 -2.14
C LEU A 72 1.89 -1.46 -0.84
N ILE A 73 0.85 -2.17 -0.39
CA ILE A 73 0.17 -1.88 0.88
C ILE A 73 1.15 -2.04 2.05
N ALA A 74 1.93 -3.11 2.07
CA ALA A 74 2.94 -3.35 3.10
C ALA A 74 4.03 -2.27 3.12
N ALA A 75 4.43 -1.73 1.96
CA ALA A 75 5.40 -0.65 1.86
C ALA A 75 4.86 0.69 2.36
N LEU A 76 3.55 0.93 2.22
CA LEU A 76 2.90 2.15 2.69
C LEU A 76 2.57 2.13 4.19
N LEU A 77 2.46 0.95 4.81
CA LEU A 77 2.10 0.81 6.22
C LEU A 77 3.33 0.78 7.14
N PRO A 78 3.57 1.81 7.99
CA PRO A 78 4.72 1.84 8.87
C PRO A 78 4.60 0.83 10.01
N THR A 79 5.60 -0.03 10.18
CA THR A 79 5.62 -1.01 11.28
C THR A 79 5.68 -0.32 12.64
N THR A 80 4.76 -0.68 13.54
CA THR A 80 4.73 -0.06 14.87
C THR A 80 5.68 -0.76 15.84
N ARG A 81 6.21 -0.04 16.84
CA ARG A 81 7.16 -0.61 17.82
C ARG A 81 6.55 -1.75 18.64
N ARG A 82 5.27 -1.62 19.02
CA ARG A 82 4.54 -2.65 19.76
C ARG A 82 4.33 -3.93 18.97
N GLU A 83 4.15 -3.80 17.66
CA GLU A 83 4.03 -4.93 16.75
C GLU A 83 5.33 -5.75 16.75
N ARG A 84 6.50 -5.08 16.72
CA ARG A 84 7.80 -5.78 16.78
C ARG A 84 8.05 -6.44 18.15
N GLU A 85 7.64 -5.79 19.23
CA GLU A 85 7.80 -6.33 20.60
C GLU A 85 6.88 -7.53 20.87
N LEU A 86 5.63 -7.47 20.41
CA LEU A 86 4.62 -8.48 20.69
C LEU A 86 4.59 -9.61 19.65
N LEU A 87 4.92 -9.30 18.39
CA LEU A 87 4.85 -10.23 17.27
C LEU A 87 6.20 -10.61 16.70
N GLY A 88 7.33 -10.05 17.18
CA GLY A 88 8.67 -10.34 16.70
C GLY A 88 8.94 -11.83 16.43
N PRO A 89 8.73 -12.75 17.40
CA PRO A 89 8.96 -14.18 17.20
C PRO A 89 8.07 -14.83 16.14
N VAL A 90 6.86 -14.30 15.94
CA VAL A 90 5.92 -14.79 14.92
C VAL A 90 6.32 -14.25 13.55
N THR A 91 6.65 -12.97 13.47
CA THR A 91 7.14 -12.30 12.26
C THR A 91 8.43 -12.92 11.76
N ASP A 92 9.36 -13.27 12.66
CA ASP A 92 10.61 -13.93 12.31
C ASP A 92 10.36 -15.30 11.68
N ARG A 93 9.48 -16.13 12.26
CA ARG A 93 9.11 -17.43 11.67
C ARG A 93 8.44 -17.28 10.30
N ILE A 94 7.57 -16.29 10.14
CA ILE A 94 6.91 -16.00 8.86
C ILE A 94 7.97 -15.58 7.84
N ARG A 95 8.91 -14.72 8.23
CA ARG A 95 10.00 -14.24 7.39
C ARG A 95 10.94 -15.38 6.96
N ASP A 96 11.30 -16.27 7.87
CA ASP A 96 12.14 -17.43 7.58
C ASP A 96 11.43 -18.37 6.62
N THR A 97 10.15 -18.66 6.87
CA THR A 97 9.31 -19.50 5.99
C THR A 97 9.16 -18.87 4.60
N ALA A 98 8.90 -17.56 4.53
CA ALA A 98 8.79 -16.84 3.28
C ALA A 98 10.13 -16.83 2.51
N SER A 99 11.25 -16.67 3.21
CA SER A 99 12.58 -16.70 2.61
C SER A 99 12.94 -18.08 2.08
N ALA A 100 12.61 -19.15 2.81
CA ALA A 100 12.79 -20.52 2.37
C ALA A 100 11.92 -20.82 1.13
N ALA A 101 10.65 -20.43 1.15
CA ALA A 101 9.75 -20.60 0.01
C ALA A 101 10.22 -19.82 -1.22
N ALA A 102 10.67 -18.58 -1.04
CA ALA A 102 11.24 -17.77 -2.11
C ALA A 102 12.52 -18.39 -2.69
N GLY A 103 13.39 -18.94 -1.83
CA GLY A 103 14.57 -19.69 -2.25
C GLY A 103 14.22 -20.90 -3.10
N ALA A 104 13.30 -21.75 -2.60
CA ALA A 104 12.84 -22.94 -3.31
C ALA A 104 12.17 -22.60 -4.66
N ALA A 105 11.34 -21.56 -4.70
CA ALA A 105 10.72 -21.09 -5.94
C ALA A 105 11.76 -20.60 -6.95
N ARG A 106 12.79 -19.88 -6.49
CA ARG A 106 13.88 -19.39 -7.35
C ARG A 106 14.70 -20.54 -7.91
N GLU A 107 15.05 -21.52 -7.09
CA GLU A 107 15.80 -22.71 -7.50
C GLU A 107 15.02 -23.51 -8.56
N ALA A 108 13.76 -23.85 -8.26
CA ALA A 108 12.88 -24.54 -9.20
C ALA A 108 12.71 -23.74 -10.51
N GLY A 109 12.52 -22.43 -10.42
CA GLY A 109 12.43 -21.55 -11.59
C GLY A 109 13.71 -21.57 -12.43
N THR A 110 14.88 -21.44 -11.80
CA THR A 110 16.16 -21.47 -12.53
C THR A 110 16.45 -22.82 -13.17
N ALA A 111 16.06 -23.92 -12.53
CA ALA A 111 16.18 -25.26 -13.10
C ALA A 111 15.32 -25.39 -14.37
N ARG A 112 14.05 -24.95 -14.33
CA ARG A 112 13.15 -24.94 -15.51
C ARG A 112 13.65 -24.03 -16.63
N LEU A 113 14.19 -22.85 -16.29
CA LEU A 113 14.75 -21.93 -17.29
C LEU A 113 15.99 -22.54 -17.98
N GLY A 114 16.82 -23.26 -17.22
CA GLY A 114 17.95 -24.02 -17.74
C GLY A 114 17.52 -25.15 -18.68
N GLU A 115 16.48 -25.92 -18.30
CA GLU A 115 15.88 -26.97 -19.14
C GLU A 115 15.33 -26.41 -20.46
N LEU A 116 14.76 -25.21 -20.44
CA LEU A 116 14.19 -24.54 -21.61
C LEU A 116 15.24 -23.81 -22.46
N GLY A 117 16.52 -23.85 -22.08
CA GLY A 117 17.59 -23.14 -22.79
C GLY A 117 17.45 -21.61 -22.76
N ILE A 118 16.65 -21.07 -21.83
CA ILE A 118 16.50 -19.64 -21.65
C ILE A 118 17.76 -19.13 -20.96
N THR A 119 18.63 -18.50 -21.76
CA THR A 119 19.84 -17.86 -21.25
C THR A 119 19.49 -16.60 -20.47
N ARG A 120 20.40 -16.21 -19.56
CA ARG A 120 20.23 -15.02 -18.72
C ARG A 120 20.05 -13.75 -19.55
N GLU A 121 20.67 -13.70 -20.73
CA GLU A 121 20.64 -12.58 -21.67
C GLU A 121 19.24 -12.42 -22.29
N ARG A 122 18.67 -13.49 -22.85
CA ARG A 122 17.30 -13.44 -23.41
C ARG A 122 16.24 -13.11 -22.36
N GLY A 123 16.39 -13.67 -21.15
CA GLY A 123 15.50 -13.34 -20.04
C GLY A 123 15.58 -11.86 -19.65
N ASN A 124 16.78 -11.27 -19.69
CA ASN A 124 16.97 -9.85 -19.41
C ASN A 124 16.33 -8.96 -20.47
N ASP A 125 16.41 -9.33 -21.75
CA ASP A 125 15.82 -8.54 -22.84
C ASP A 125 14.29 -8.54 -22.79
N VAL A 126 13.66 -9.69 -22.52
CA VAL A 126 12.21 -9.78 -22.30
C VAL A 126 11.81 -8.95 -21.09
N PHE A 127 12.58 -9.01 -20.01
CA PHE A 127 12.33 -8.19 -18.83
C PHE A 127 12.43 -6.70 -19.12
N LYS A 128 13.48 -6.25 -19.84
CA LYS A 128 13.63 -4.85 -20.25
C LYS A 128 12.44 -4.39 -21.10
N GLN A 129 12.01 -5.17 -22.08
CA GLN A 129 10.86 -4.81 -22.93
C GLN A 129 9.58 -4.59 -22.11
N VAL A 130 9.32 -5.45 -21.12
CA VAL A 130 8.16 -5.30 -20.24
C VAL A 130 8.29 -4.04 -19.38
N VAL A 131 9.48 -3.79 -18.82
CA VAL A 131 9.75 -2.62 -17.97
C VAL A 131 9.67 -1.32 -18.77
N ASP A 132 10.27 -1.28 -19.97
CA ASP A 132 10.26 -0.12 -20.85
C ASP A 132 8.83 0.19 -21.32
N GLY A 133 8.08 -0.84 -21.75
CA GLY A 133 6.66 -0.68 -22.12
C GLY A 133 5.80 -0.16 -20.97
N ALA A 134 6.02 -0.66 -19.74
CA ALA A 134 5.34 -0.15 -18.55
C ALA A 134 5.74 1.28 -18.21
N ALA A 135 7.04 1.62 -18.32
CA ALA A 135 7.56 2.96 -18.07
C ALA A 135 7.00 3.98 -19.08
N ASP A 136 6.91 3.61 -20.35
CA ASP A 136 6.34 4.48 -21.39
C ASP A 136 4.83 4.66 -21.22
N ALA A 137 4.10 3.59 -20.89
CA ALA A 137 2.68 3.68 -20.53
C ALA A 137 2.46 4.59 -19.31
N LEU A 138 3.29 4.46 -18.28
CA LEU A 138 3.22 5.30 -17.09
C LEU A 138 3.54 6.77 -17.42
N ARG A 139 4.59 7.03 -18.21
CA ARG A 139 4.94 8.39 -18.65
C ARG A 139 3.84 9.02 -19.49
N ALA A 140 3.22 8.27 -20.39
CA ALA A 140 2.08 8.73 -21.18
C ALA A 140 0.89 9.09 -20.28
N SER A 141 0.57 8.23 -19.31
CA SER A 141 -0.50 8.44 -18.33
C SER A 141 -0.22 9.65 -17.43
N ALA A 142 1.02 9.78 -16.94
CA ALA A 142 1.47 10.90 -16.13
C ALA A 142 1.46 12.22 -16.91
N LYS A 143 1.84 12.21 -18.20
CA LYS A 143 1.79 13.40 -19.07
C LYS A 143 0.35 13.84 -19.33
N ALA A 144 -0.57 12.90 -19.56
CA ALA A 144 -2.00 13.18 -19.69
C ALA A 144 -2.56 13.79 -18.40
N ALA A 145 -2.31 13.16 -17.25
CA ALA A 145 -2.75 13.66 -15.94
C ALA A 145 -2.11 15.02 -15.56
N ALA A 146 -0.83 15.22 -15.86
CA ALA A 146 -0.15 16.49 -15.62
C ALA A 146 -0.68 17.61 -16.52
N SER A 147 -1.06 17.30 -17.77
CA SER A 147 -1.68 18.27 -18.66
C SER A 147 -3.10 18.65 -18.24
N THR A 148 -3.86 17.72 -17.67
CA THR A 148 -5.18 18.01 -17.11
C THR A 148 -5.09 18.84 -15.82
N VAL A 149 -4.07 18.65 -15.00
CA VAL A 149 -3.86 19.43 -13.75
C VAL A 149 -3.23 20.80 -14.01
N ARG A 150 -2.45 20.97 -15.08
CA ARG A 150 -1.82 22.26 -15.45
C ARG A 150 -2.69 23.11 -16.39
N GLY A 151 -3.81 22.56 -16.86
CA GLY A 151 -4.76 23.22 -17.75
C GLY A 151 -5.88 23.98 -17.05
N GLU A 152 -5.89 24.03 -15.70
CA GLU A 152 -6.74 24.89 -14.88
C GLU A 152 -5.95 26.06 -14.28
#